data_AF-A0A938KFQ0-F1
#
_entry.id   AF-A0A938KFQ0-F1
#
_cell.length_a   1.000
_cell.length_b   1.000
_cell.length_c   1.000
_cell.angle_alpha   90.00
_cell.angle_beta   90.00
_cell.angle_gamma   90.00
#
_symmetry.space_group_name_H-M   'P 1'
#
loop_
_entity.id
_entity.type
_entity.pdbx_description
1 polymer ?
#
loop_
_entity_poly.entity_id
_entity_poly.type
_entity_poly.pdbx_seq_one_letter_code
_entity_poly.pdbx_strand_id
1 'polypeptide(L)'
;MAVLATGLSWSVDTPVQLRKRLSQAFGVLNLPIRVGFGFRDSSFRFWKLVRRPAFLAANAVCLAGAPAGFASEAASSGSDLVLAIQEARGKLEIRFKDRPLLVYAFASNQFKPYVRELRTLRGDNVLRDAPADHLHHHGLMYAIRANGVNFWEETGQPGHERSVKLLLHGSGRNAAGLPQATFTQLIHWVADKDKARPETEACALLVERRTLTLTADEATGEVALEWRGEFEVGAGAPKVTLTGSEYNGLGLRLPEAFNHAAKHQNSEGAPYSATQNRDVIAARWSAVSHAIGGREAVVAVFANPDRTAGPTRFFSMLNPFAYLSVTQGLDKAPLEYKAGERFGIGYLVLVYADFKPREFLQQRYQQWVGGREASATAPAANR
;
A
#
# COMPACT_ATOMS: atom_id res chain seq x y z
N MET A 1 14.74 47.34 -41.24
CA MET A 1 14.88 48.73 -40.76
C MET A 1 13.95 48.95 -39.58
N ALA A 2 14.48 49.52 -38.47
CA ALA A 2 13.87 49.98 -37.20
C ALA A 2 12.85 49.04 -36.51
N VAL A 3 13.12 48.35 -35.38
CA VAL A 3 13.55 48.74 -34.02
C VAL A 3 12.67 49.81 -33.37
N LEU A 4 11.85 49.40 -32.40
CA LEU A 4 11.53 50.17 -31.19
C LEU A 4 11.24 49.20 -30.03
N ALA A 5 12.06 49.33 -28.99
CA ALA A 5 11.97 48.65 -27.72
C ALA A 5 11.32 49.57 -26.68
N THR A 6 10.47 49.04 -25.81
CA THR A 6 10.09 49.70 -24.55
C THR A 6 10.02 48.65 -23.44
N GLY A 7 10.83 48.87 -22.42
CA GLY A 7 11.07 47.94 -21.31
C GLY A 7 9.94 47.90 -20.27
N LEU A 8 9.81 46.75 -19.61
CA LEU A 8 9.10 46.61 -18.36
C LEU A 8 10.07 46.78 -17.19
N SER A 9 9.82 47.79 -16.35
CA SER A 9 10.41 47.93 -15.02
C SER A 9 9.61 47.11 -14.00
N TRP A 10 10.31 46.31 -13.18
CA TRP A 10 9.72 45.67 -12.02
C TRP A 10 9.77 46.63 -10.83
N SER A 11 8.60 47.03 -10.32
CA SER A 11 8.45 47.74 -9.05
C SER A 11 8.27 46.73 -7.94
N VAL A 12 8.98 46.94 -6.83
CA VAL A 12 8.93 46.10 -5.62
C VAL A 12 7.69 46.51 -4.83
N ASP A 13 6.70 45.62 -4.72
CA ASP A 13 5.50 45.88 -3.93
C ASP A 13 5.84 45.96 -2.44
N THR A 14 5.37 47.01 -1.77
CA THR A 14 5.52 47.17 -0.32
C THR A 14 4.65 46.15 0.43
N PRO A 15 5.04 45.73 1.65
CA PRO A 15 4.33 44.70 2.44
C PRO A 15 2.84 44.96 2.67
N VAL A 16 2.41 46.22 2.53
CA VAL A 16 1.01 46.66 2.71
C VAL A 16 0.12 46.27 1.52
N GLN A 17 0.65 46.26 0.28
CA GLN A 17 -0.14 45.92 -0.91
C GLN A 17 -0.38 44.40 -1.05
N LEU A 18 0.58 43.58 -0.61
CA LEU A 18 0.44 42.12 -0.57
C LEU A 18 -0.64 41.67 0.43
N ARG A 19 -0.77 42.39 1.56
CA ARG A 19 -1.76 42.10 2.60
C ARG A 19 -3.21 42.37 2.16
N LYS A 20 -3.41 43.38 1.31
CA LYS A 20 -4.73 43.73 0.77
C LYS A 20 -5.23 42.72 -0.26
N ARG A 21 -4.33 42.14 -1.06
CA ARG A 21 -4.69 41.10 -2.04
C ARG A 21 -4.97 39.74 -1.38
N LEU A 22 -4.25 39.39 -0.31
CA LEU A 22 -4.49 38.13 0.42
C LEU A 22 -5.79 38.14 1.24
N SER A 23 -6.21 39.30 1.74
CA SER A 23 -7.49 39.47 2.45
C SER A 23 -8.73 39.36 1.54
N GLN A 24 -8.59 39.56 0.22
CA GLN A 24 -9.69 39.44 -0.74
C GLN A 24 -9.81 38.04 -1.35
N ALA A 25 -8.77 37.20 -1.24
CA ALA A 25 -8.75 35.85 -1.81
C ALA A 25 -9.14 34.75 -0.81
N PHE A 26 -9.02 34.99 0.51
CA PHE A 26 -9.33 33.99 1.54
C PHE A 26 -10.08 34.65 2.70
N GLY A 27 -11.40 34.59 2.65
CA GLY A 27 -12.24 35.05 3.75
C GLY A 27 -12.05 34.17 4.99
N VAL A 28 -11.24 34.62 5.96
CA VAL A 28 -11.18 34.04 7.32
C VAL A 28 -10.95 35.15 8.36
N LEU A 29 -11.63 34.96 9.49
CA LEU A 29 -11.83 35.84 10.63
C LEU A 29 -10.56 36.43 11.28
N ASN A 30 -10.75 37.67 11.79
CA ASN A 30 -9.85 38.40 12.67
C ASN A 30 -9.58 37.68 14.01
N LEU A 31 -8.31 37.47 14.35
CA LEU A 31 -7.85 37.33 15.73
C LEU A 31 -6.59 38.19 15.95
N PRO A 32 -6.46 38.91 17.08
CA PRO A 32 -5.36 39.85 17.30
C PRO A 32 -4.10 39.15 17.81
N ILE A 33 -2.99 39.32 17.10
CA ILE A 33 -1.64 38.98 17.60
C ILE A 33 -1.00 40.26 18.14
N ARG A 34 -0.69 40.27 19.45
CA ARG A 34 0.18 41.25 20.09
C ARG A 34 1.64 41.00 19.67
N VAL A 35 2.27 42.00 19.07
CA VAL A 35 3.71 42.02 18.80
C VAL A 35 4.39 42.76 19.95
N GLY A 36 5.18 42.03 20.74
CA GLY A 36 6.08 42.61 21.74
C GLY A 36 7.46 42.85 21.14
N PHE A 37 7.90 44.10 21.11
CA PHE A 37 9.28 44.50 20.84
C PHE A 37 10.15 44.25 22.07
N GLY A 38 11.31 43.63 21.88
CA GLY A 38 12.38 43.52 22.88
C GLY A 38 13.73 43.68 22.21
N PHE A 39 14.31 44.87 22.34
CA PHE A 39 15.69 45.21 21.96
C PHE A 39 16.65 44.88 23.11
N ARG A 40 17.91 44.56 22.75
CA ARG A 40 19.19 44.50 23.52
C ARG A 40 19.82 43.10 23.48
N ASP A 41 21.12 42.92 23.38
CA ASP A 41 22.28 43.71 22.97
C ASP A 41 23.45 42.70 22.87
N SER A 42 24.39 42.99 21.97
CA SER A 42 25.79 42.58 21.88
C SER A 42 26.33 41.33 22.63
N SER A 43 26.97 40.44 21.86
CA SER A 43 28.44 40.30 21.93
C SER A 43 29.01 39.40 20.84
N PHE A 44 29.99 39.97 20.13
CA PHE A 44 30.95 39.31 19.25
C PHE A 44 31.71 38.19 19.96
N ARG A 45 31.99 37.08 19.25
CA ARG A 45 33.29 36.38 19.30
C ARG A 45 33.54 35.57 18.03
N PHE A 46 34.53 36.04 17.28
CA PHE A 46 35.27 35.33 16.22
C PHE A 46 36.00 34.12 16.80
N TRP A 47 35.93 32.94 16.16
CA TRP A 47 37.03 31.97 16.19
C TRP A 47 37.19 31.28 14.83
N LYS A 48 38.46 31.12 14.47
CA LYS A 48 39.00 30.76 13.16
C LYS A 48 38.89 29.27 12.84
N LEU A 49 38.71 29.02 11.54
CA LEU A 49 39.32 28.00 10.69
C LEU A 49 40.51 27.24 11.32
N VAL A 50 40.43 25.90 11.41
CA VAL A 50 41.61 25.01 11.42
C VAL A 50 41.34 23.76 10.59
N ARG A 51 42.41 23.37 9.88
CA ARG A 51 42.54 22.41 8.77
C ARG A 51 42.41 20.94 9.19
N ARG A 52 42.06 20.12 8.18
CA ARG A 52 42.27 18.65 8.10
C ARG A 52 43.75 18.27 8.28
N PRO A 53 44.02 17.01 8.69
CA PRO A 53 45.04 16.24 8.01
C PRO A 53 44.48 14.92 7.43
N ALA A 54 45.01 14.59 6.25
CA ALA A 54 44.91 13.30 5.61
C ALA A 54 45.69 12.23 6.41
N PHE A 55 45.19 11.00 6.41
CA PHE A 55 46.00 9.84 6.80
C PHE A 55 46.14 8.87 5.62
N LEU A 56 47.38 8.39 5.51
CA LEU A 56 47.96 7.59 4.45
C LEU A 56 47.30 6.20 4.29
N ALA A 57 47.37 5.75 3.04
CA ALA A 57 47.27 4.35 2.64
C ALA A 57 48.40 3.51 3.25
N ALA A 58 48.08 2.31 3.69
CA ALA A 58 49.05 1.24 3.91
C ALA A 58 48.54 -0.03 3.19
N ASN A 59 49.38 -0.51 2.28
CA ASN A 59 49.26 -1.81 1.62
C ASN A 59 49.46 -2.93 2.65
N ALA A 60 48.61 -3.96 2.59
CA ALA A 60 48.94 -5.29 3.10
C ALA A 60 48.47 -6.33 2.08
N VAL A 61 49.44 -7.14 1.65
CA VAL A 61 49.32 -8.22 0.67
C VAL A 61 49.23 -9.56 1.42
N CYS A 62 48.37 -10.43 0.89
CA CYS A 62 48.28 -11.89 1.04
C CYS A 62 48.00 -12.51 2.41
N LEU A 63 46.86 -13.21 2.50
CA LEU A 63 46.81 -14.66 2.70
C LEU A 63 45.54 -15.21 2.04
N ALA A 64 45.73 -16.15 1.10
CA ALA A 64 44.66 -16.88 0.44
C ALA A 64 44.02 -17.85 1.44
N GLY A 65 42.77 -17.57 1.83
CA GLY A 65 41.89 -18.52 2.51
C GLY A 65 40.74 -18.87 1.56
N ALA A 66 40.67 -20.13 1.15
CA ALA A 66 39.56 -20.66 0.38
C ALA A 66 38.24 -20.46 1.15
N PRO A 67 37.17 -19.88 0.55
CA PRO A 67 35.87 -19.95 1.18
C PRO A 67 35.39 -21.40 1.10
N ALA A 68 35.18 -21.99 2.27
CA ALA A 68 34.42 -23.21 2.45
C ALA A 68 33.12 -23.09 1.64
N GLY A 69 32.88 -24.08 0.78
CA GLY A 69 31.69 -24.14 -0.05
C GLY A 69 30.45 -24.02 0.82
N PHE A 70 29.62 -23.05 0.51
CA PHE A 70 28.22 -23.09 0.91
C PHE A 70 27.61 -24.32 0.25
N ALA A 71 27.46 -25.39 1.00
CA ALA A 71 26.56 -26.46 0.66
C ALA A 71 25.15 -25.84 0.61
N SER A 72 24.71 -25.52 -0.59
CA SER A 72 23.30 -25.32 -0.89
C SER A 72 22.61 -26.63 -0.56
N GLU A 73 21.86 -26.68 0.54
CA GLU A 73 20.84 -27.70 0.71
C GLU A 73 19.76 -27.49 -0.35
N ALA A 74 20.00 -28.10 -1.51
CA ALA A 74 19.00 -28.35 -2.50
C ALA A 74 18.12 -29.51 -2.00
N ALA A 75 16.94 -29.18 -1.49
CA ALA A 75 15.78 -30.07 -1.47
C ALA A 75 14.48 -29.27 -1.31
N SER A 76 13.90 -28.84 -2.43
CA SER A 76 12.44 -28.75 -2.59
C SER A 76 12.13 -28.92 -4.08
N SER A 77 12.04 -30.17 -4.51
CA SER A 77 11.40 -30.52 -5.78
C SER A 77 9.89 -30.43 -5.58
N GLY A 78 9.23 -29.42 -6.15
CA GLY A 78 7.77 -29.47 -6.30
C GLY A 78 7.02 -28.17 -6.64
N SER A 79 7.52 -27.00 -6.20
CA SER A 79 6.84 -25.72 -6.43
C SER A 79 7.62 -24.81 -7.37
N ASP A 80 7.00 -24.41 -8.48
CA ASP A 80 7.55 -23.41 -9.40
C ASP A 80 7.62 -22.00 -8.77
N LEU A 81 6.96 -21.80 -7.61
CA LEU A 81 7.08 -20.63 -6.77
C LEU A 81 8.12 -20.86 -5.65
N VAL A 82 9.00 -19.88 -5.46
CA VAL A 82 10.01 -19.85 -4.40
C VAL A 82 9.80 -18.59 -3.57
N LEU A 83 9.82 -18.74 -2.25
CA LEU A 83 9.65 -17.66 -1.28
C LEU A 83 11.00 -17.37 -0.61
N ALA A 84 11.47 -16.12 -0.70
CA ALA A 84 12.73 -15.66 -0.13
C ALA A 84 12.48 -14.54 0.88
N ILE A 85 12.94 -14.73 2.12
CA ILE A 85 12.73 -13.79 3.23
C ILE A 85 14.05 -13.12 3.58
N GLN A 86 14.05 -11.80 3.66
CA GLN A 86 15.16 -10.97 4.11
C GLN A 86 14.68 -10.17 5.33
N GLU A 87 14.56 -10.83 6.49
CA GLU A 87 13.97 -10.24 7.71
C GLU A 87 14.68 -8.95 8.14
N ALA A 88 16.02 -8.93 8.13
CA ALA A 88 16.81 -7.75 8.49
C ALA A 88 16.54 -6.53 7.58
N ARG A 89 16.00 -6.76 6.38
CA ARG A 89 15.59 -5.71 5.43
C ARG A 89 14.09 -5.48 5.42
N GLY A 90 13.31 -6.25 6.18
CA GLY A 90 11.85 -6.23 6.16
C GLY A 90 11.29 -6.48 4.76
N LYS A 91 11.82 -7.47 4.05
CA LYS A 91 11.42 -7.79 2.67
C LYS A 91 11.14 -9.29 2.52
N LEU A 92 10.05 -9.62 1.85
CA LEU A 92 9.74 -10.96 1.37
C LEU A 92 9.51 -10.89 -0.14
N GLU A 93 10.08 -11.84 -0.88
CA GLU A 93 9.95 -11.92 -2.33
C GLU A 93 9.41 -13.30 -2.72
N ILE A 94 8.44 -13.33 -3.61
CA ILE A 94 7.95 -14.57 -4.23
C ILE A 94 8.34 -14.54 -5.71
N ARG A 95 9.05 -15.58 -6.15
CA ARG A 95 9.53 -15.74 -7.52
C ARG A 95 8.87 -16.92 -8.18
N PHE A 96 8.51 -16.79 -9.45
CA PHE A 96 8.03 -17.87 -10.31
C PHE A 96 9.04 -18.13 -11.43
N LYS A 97 9.61 -19.34 -11.49
CA LYS A 97 10.67 -19.69 -12.46
C LYS A 97 11.75 -18.60 -12.54
N ASP A 98 12.32 -18.27 -11.38
CA ASP A 98 13.33 -17.22 -11.20
C ASP A 98 12.94 -15.80 -11.63
N ARG A 99 11.64 -15.50 -11.79
CA ARG A 99 11.16 -14.12 -12.03
C ARG A 99 10.36 -13.63 -10.84
N PRO A 100 10.62 -12.42 -10.31
CA PRO A 100 9.83 -11.89 -9.20
C PRO A 100 8.38 -11.69 -9.65
N LEU A 101 7.43 -12.20 -8.87
CA LEU A 101 6.00 -11.92 -9.02
C LEU A 101 5.49 -10.99 -7.94
N LEU A 102 6.00 -11.11 -6.71
CA LEU A 102 5.56 -10.31 -5.58
C LEU A 102 6.75 -9.86 -4.73
N VAL A 103 6.76 -8.59 -4.32
CA VAL A 103 7.62 -8.08 -3.26
C VAL A 103 6.75 -7.49 -2.16
N TYR A 104 6.86 -8.04 -0.96
CA TYR A 104 6.21 -7.55 0.25
C TYR A 104 7.23 -6.81 1.12
N ALA A 105 6.89 -5.59 1.51
CA ALA A 105 7.67 -4.76 2.41
C ALA A 105 7.01 -4.73 3.79
N PHE A 106 7.80 -4.94 4.84
CA PHE A 106 7.34 -5.02 6.23
C PHE A 106 8.39 -4.52 7.22
N ALA A 107 9.30 -3.65 6.78
CA ALA A 107 10.37 -3.15 7.63
C ALA A 107 9.79 -2.34 8.81
N SER A 108 10.43 -2.47 9.98
CA SER A 108 9.94 -1.84 11.22
C SER A 108 10.05 -0.31 11.24
N ASN A 109 10.70 0.29 10.23
CA ASN A 109 10.77 1.74 10.04
C ASN A 109 9.69 2.28 9.08
N GLN A 110 8.82 1.42 8.56
CA GLN A 110 7.67 1.81 7.73
C GLN A 110 6.42 2.00 8.62
N PHE A 111 5.47 2.81 8.15
CA PHE A 111 4.19 3.00 8.83
C PHE A 111 3.31 1.76 8.74
N LYS A 112 3.45 0.99 7.65
CA LYS A 112 2.64 -0.20 7.40
C LYS A 112 3.35 -1.21 6.50
N PRO A 113 3.04 -2.52 6.63
CA PRO A 113 3.42 -3.53 5.66
C PRO A 113 2.52 -3.50 4.44
N TYR A 114 3.08 -3.74 3.25
CA TYR A 114 2.34 -3.66 1.98
C TYR A 114 3.00 -4.49 0.88
N VAL A 115 2.24 -4.77 -0.18
CA VAL A 115 2.81 -5.34 -1.41
C VAL A 115 3.37 -4.20 -2.24
N ARG A 116 4.69 -4.11 -2.31
CA ARG A 116 5.42 -3.07 -3.05
C ARG A 116 5.39 -3.29 -4.56
N GLU A 117 5.54 -4.55 -4.96
CA GLU A 117 5.54 -4.96 -6.36
C GLU A 117 4.61 -6.16 -6.52
N LEU A 118 3.80 -6.12 -7.57
CA LEU A 118 2.99 -7.25 -8.05
C LEU A 118 3.12 -7.26 -9.56
N ARG A 119 3.55 -8.38 -10.14
CA ARG A 119 3.94 -8.44 -11.54
C ARG A 119 3.10 -9.45 -12.32
N THR A 120 2.89 -9.15 -13.60
CA THR A 120 2.38 -10.14 -14.57
C THR A 120 3.38 -11.29 -14.75
N LEU A 121 2.97 -12.43 -15.30
CA LEU A 121 3.92 -13.50 -15.68
C LEU A 121 4.95 -13.07 -16.74
N ARG A 122 4.66 -11.98 -17.48
CA ARG A 122 5.60 -11.33 -18.40
C ARG A 122 6.65 -10.48 -17.67
N GLY A 123 6.36 -10.06 -16.43
CA GLY A 123 7.28 -9.33 -15.56
C GLY A 123 6.95 -7.83 -15.38
N ASP A 124 5.85 -7.35 -15.94
CA ASP A 124 5.42 -5.94 -15.80
C ASP A 124 4.87 -5.70 -14.39
N ASN A 125 5.44 -4.74 -13.66
CA ASN A 125 4.95 -4.36 -12.34
C ASN A 125 3.72 -3.46 -12.49
N VAL A 126 2.61 -3.84 -11.83
CA VAL A 126 1.32 -3.14 -11.92
C VAL A 126 1.06 -2.25 -10.70
N LEU A 127 2.06 -2.02 -9.86
CA LEU A 127 1.98 -1.17 -8.67
C LEU A 127 3.06 -0.08 -8.70
N ARG A 128 2.78 1.08 -8.11
CA ARG A 128 3.73 2.18 -7.91
C ARG A 128 3.81 2.50 -6.42
N ASP A 129 5.03 2.51 -5.89
CA ASP A 129 5.27 2.73 -4.47
C ASP A 129 5.69 4.18 -4.19
N ALA A 130 5.09 4.79 -3.17
CA ALA A 130 5.43 6.09 -2.58
C ALA A 130 5.85 7.16 -3.61
N PRO A 131 5.00 7.50 -4.59
CA PRO A 131 5.35 8.50 -5.57
C PRO A 131 5.47 9.89 -4.93
N ALA A 132 6.31 10.75 -5.51
CA ALA A 132 6.67 12.03 -4.91
C ALA A 132 5.48 12.98 -4.66
N ASP A 133 4.40 12.83 -5.42
CA ASP A 133 3.16 13.60 -5.25
C ASP A 133 2.34 13.15 -4.03
N HIS A 134 2.40 11.86 -3.67
CA HIS A 134 1.59 11.24 -2.62
C HIS A 134 2.39 10.11 -1.92
N LEU A 135 3.35 10.47 -1.06
CA LEU A 135 4.28 9.51 -0.45
C LEU A 135 3.61 8.37 0.34
N HIS A 136 2.42 8.62 0.91
CA HIS A 136 1.66 7.63 1.67
C HIS A 136 0.94 6.60 0.77
N HIS A 137 0.94 6.78 -0.56
CA HIS A 137 0.38 5.81 -1.50
C HIS A 137 1.42 4.72 -1.78
N HIS A 138 1.35 3.64 -1.01
CA HIS A 138 2.14 2.44 -1.22
C HIS A 138 1.44 1.47 -2.18
N GLY A 139 2.24 0.63 -2.86
CA GLY A 139 1.81 -0.26 -3.95
C GLY A 139 0.39 -0.82 -3.79
N LEU A 140 0.23 -1.89 -3.01
CA LEU A 140 -1.07 -2.43 -2.57
C LEU A 140 -1.05 -2.53 -1.03
N MET A 141 -1.91 -1.78 -0.37
CA MET A 141 -1.96 -1.63 1.08
C MET A 141 -3.40 -1.66 1.59
N TYR A 142 -3.62 -2.17 2.80
CA TYR A 142 -4.90 -2.03 3.50
C TYR A 142 -4.72 -1.06 4.66
N ALA A 143 -5.52 0.01 4.70
CA ALA A 143 -5.50 0.95 5.82
C ALA A 143 -6.87 1.64 5.99
N ILE A 144 -7.20 1.94 7.24
CA ILE A 144 -8.45 2.59 7.66
C ILE A 144 -8.18 3.48 8.90
N ARG A 145 -9.24 4.03 9.51
CA ARG A 145 -9.15 4.63 10.83
C ARG A 145 -9.72 3.69 11.90
N ALA A 146 -9.07 3.64 13.05
CA ALA A 146 -9.52 2.90 14.23
C ALA A 146 -9.48 3.82 15.44
N ASN A 147 -10.62 4.02 16.13
CA ASN A 147 -10.75 4.95 17.26
C ASN A 147 -10.20 6.36 16.96
N GLY A 148 -10.45 6.85 15.74
CA GLY A 148 -9.97 8.15 15.27
C GLY A 148 -8.49 8.20 14.87
N VAL A 149 -7.69 7.18 15.23
CA VAL A 149 -6.30 7.03 14.78
C VAL A 149 -6.28 6.69 13.30
N ASN A 150 -5.44 7.39 12.56
CA ASN A 150 -5.39 7.32 11.12
C ASN A 150 -4.22 6.46 10.63
N PHE A 151 -4.50 5.28 10.10
CA PHE A 151 -3.47 4.39 9.55
C PHE A 151 -3.26 4.63 8.05
N TRP A 152 -4.08 5.46 7.40
CA TRP A 152 -3.96 5.73 5.96
C TRP A 152 -2.91 6.80 5.67
N GLU A 153 -3.20 8.05 6.04
CA GLU A 153 -2.29 9.17 5.82
C GLU A 153 -1.10 9.11 6.80
N GLU A 154 0.11 9.31 6.30
CA GLU A 154 1.37 9.18 7.06
C GLU A 154 1.90 10.54 7.56
N THR A 155 0.98 11.39 8.03
CA THR A 155 1.30 12.76 8.45
C THR A 155 0.67 13.12 9.78
N GLY A 156 1.24 14.10 10.48
CA GLY A 156 0.77 14.52 11.80
C GLY A 156 1.10 13.48 12.88
N GLN A 157 0.07 12.80 13.38
CA GLN A 157 0.18 11.71 14.38
C GLN A 157 -0.49 10.44 13.85
N PRO A 158 0.11 9.78 12.83
CA PRO A 158 -0.50 8.63 12.18
C PRO A 158 -0.44 7.38 13.05
N GLY A 159 -1.32 6.43 12.78
CA GLY A 159 -1.20 5.06 13.29
C GLY A 159 -0.06 4.33 12.59
N HIS A 160 0.42 3.26 13.24
CA HIS A 160 1.43 2.36 12.70
C HIS A 160 0.93 0.92 12.74
N GLU A 161 0.93 0.26 11.59
CA GLU A 161 0.76 -1.18 11.46
C GLU A 161 2.14 -1.83 11.69
N ARG A 162 2.40 -2.28 12.91
CA ARG A 162 3.70 -2.83 13.31
C ARG A 162 3.79 -4.29 12.89
N SER A 163 4.71 -4.60 11.96
CA SER A 163 5.09 -5.98 11.67
C SER A 163 5.72 -6.62 12.91
N VAL A 164 5.07 -7.65 13.46
CA VAL A 164 5.50 -8.34 14.69
C VAL A 164 6.27 -9.61 14.37
N LYS A 165 5.63 -10.52 13.62
CA LYS A 165 6.19 -11.85 13.32
C LYS A 165 5.56 -12.45 12.07
N LEU A 166 6.38 -13.08 11.24
CA LEU A 166 5.90 -13.97 10.19
C LEU A 166 5.50 -15.31 10.84
N LEU A 167 4.21 -15.60 10.88
CA LEU A 167 3.64 -16.75 11.61
C LEU A 167 3.74 -18.05 10.80
N LEU A 168 3.40 -17.97 9.51
CA LEU A 168 3.38 -19.09 8.58
C LEU A 168 3.95 -18.60 7.26
N HIS A 169 4.72 -19.44 6.57
CA HIS A 169 5.14 -19.18 5.20
C HIS A 169 5.53 -20.48 4.51
N GLY A 170 5.24 -20.60 3.23
CA GLY A 170 5.60 -21.78 2.45
C GLY A 170 5.20 -21.66 0.99
N SER A 171 5.78 -22.54 0.17
CA SER A 171 5.41 -22.72 -1.23
C SER A 171 5.01 -24.18 -1.49
N GLY A 172 4.20 -24.39 -2.51
CA GLY A 172 3.63 -25.68 -2.84
C GLY A 172 2.75 -25.61 -4.08
N ARG A 173 1.75 -26.48 -4.13
CA ARG A 173 0.68 -26.46 -5.12
C ARG A 173 -0.67 -26.42 -4.40
N ASN A 174 -1.64 -25.72 -4.98
CA ASN A 174 -3.00 -25.72 -4.46
C ASN A 174 -3.76 -27.01 -4.86
N ALA A 175 -5.04 -27.12 -4.47
CA ALA A 175 -5.87 -28.29 -4.79
C ALA A 175 -6.07 -28.53 -6.30
N ALA A 176 -5.93 -27.49 -7.12
CA ALA A 176 -5.98 -27.59 -8.59
C ALA A 176 -4.60 -27.89 -9.21
N GLY A 177 -3.58 -28.16 -8.39
CA GLY A 177 -2.21 -28.44 -8.85
C GLY A 177 -1.43 -27.20 -9.29
N LEU A 178 -1.98 -25.98 -9.14
CA LEU A 178 -1.30 -24.76 -9.53
C LEU A 178 -0.23 -24.36 -8.51
N PRO A 179 0.95 -23.87 -8.94
CA PRO A 179 1.97 -23.32 -8.06
C PRO A 179 1.40 -22.23 -7.15
N GLN A 180 1.62 -22.39 -5.85
CA GLN A 180 1.14 -21.49 -4.81
C GLN A 180 2.23 -21.15 -3.79
N ALA A 181 2.24 -19.92 -3.28
CA ALA A 181 3.01 -19.52 -2.13
C ALA A 181 2.15 -18.69 -1.19
N THR A 182 2.25 -18.97 0.11
CA THR A 182 1.41 -18.36 1.15
C THR A 182 2.28 -17.88 2.28
N PHE A 183 1.93 -16.75 2.88
CA PHE A 183 2.48 -16.35 4.17
C PHE A 183 1.45 -15.61 5.03
N THR A 184 1.63 -15.65 6.34
CA THR A 184 0.80 -14.96 7.33
C THR A 184 1.68 -14.06 8.21
N GLN A 185 1.41 -12.77 8.21
CA GLN A 185 2.07 -11.77 9.04
C GLN A 185 1.18 -11.39 10.23
N LEU A 186 1.72 -11.43 11.44
CA LEU A 186 1.12 -10.80 12.62
C LEU A 186 1.45 -9.31 12.63
N ILE A 187 0.43 -8.48 12.76
CA ILE A 187 0.52 -7.02 12.72
C ILE A 187 -0.22 -6.42 13.91
N HIS A 188 0.42 -5.53 14.65
CA HIS A 188 -0.24 -4.73 15.70
C HIS A 188 -0.49 -3.31 15.21
N TRP A 189 -1.73 -2.88 15.24
CA TRP A 189 -2.13 -1.52 14.87
C TRP A 189 -2.05 -0.63 16.11
N VAL A 190 -1.05 0.25 16.18
CA VAL A 190 -0.79 1.11 17.35
C VAL A 190 -0.90 2.59 16.99
N ALA A 191 -1.18 3.44 17.97
CA ALA A 191 -1.12 4.89 17.81
C ALA A 191 0.33 5.40 17.70
N ASP A 192 0.54 6.59 17.13
CA ASP A 192 1.88 7.17 16.92
C ASP A 192 2.74 7.19 18.19
N LYS A 193 2.14 7.53 19.34
CA LYS A 193 2.81 7.59 20.64
C LYS A 193 3.43 6.27 21.08
N ASP A 194 2.93 5.15 20.55
CA ASP A 194 3.32 3.79 20.92
C ASP A 194 4.17 3.10 19.84
N LYS A 195 4.46 3.77 18.71
CA LYS A 195 5.18 3.19 17.54
C LYS A 195 6.57 2.62 17.85
N ALA A 196 7.24 3.20 18.85
CA ALA A 196 8.61 2.83 19.24
C ALA A 196 8.65 1.81 20.37
N ARG A 197 7.50 1.36 20.89
CA ARG A 197 7.47 0.35 21.94
C ARG A 197 7.99 -0.99 21.38
N PRO A 198 8.91 -1.67 22.10
CA PRO A 198 9.35 -3.00 21.71
C PRO A 198 8.20 -4.01 21.74
N GLU A 199 7.36 -3.93 22.77
CA GLU A 199 6.19 -4.77 22.97
C GLU A 199 4.92 -3.94 22.70
N THR A 200 4.25 -4.25 21.59
CA THR A 200 3.12 -3.47 21.08
C THR A 200 1.76 -4.09 21.38
N GLU A 201 1.72 -5.32 21.90
CA GLU A 201 0.47 -6.06 22.16
C GLU A 201 -0.43 -5.33 23.17
N ALA A 202 0.14 -4.88 24.28
CA ALA A 202 -0.61 -4.19 25.35
C ALA A 202 -1.20 -2.83 24.94
N CYS A 203 -0.73 -2.23 23.83
CA CYS A 203 -1.22 -0.95 23.32
C CYS A 203 -1.85 -1.06 21.93
N ALA A 204 -1.98 -2.27 21.38
CA ALA A 204 -2.58 -2.48 20.07
C ALA A 204 -4.08 -2.12 20.12
N LEU A 205 -4.52 -1.29 19.18
CA LEU A 205 -5.95 -1.06 18.93
C LEU A 205 -6.55 -2.27 18.21
N LEU A 206 -5.84 -2.79 17.21
CA LEU A 206 -6.19 -4.01 16.49
C LEU A 206 -5.00 -4.95 16.44
N VAL A 207 -5.29 -6.25 16.51
CA VAL A 207 -4.35 -7.32 16.21
C VAL A 207 -4.81 -7.95 14.91
N GLU A 208 -3.98 -7.87 13.87
CA GLU A 208 -4.26 -8.42 12.55
C GLU A 208 -3.38 -9.63 12.24
N ARG A 209 -4.00 -10.70 11.74
CA ARG A 209 -3.32 -11.79 11.03
C ARG A 209 -3.60 -11.61 9.54
N ARG A 210 -2.61 -11.09 8.82
CA ARG A 210 -2.68 -10.84 7.39
C ARG A 210 -2.09 -12.02 6.63
N THR A 211 -2.92 -12.75 5.90
CA THR A 211 -2.51 -13.86 5.05
C THR A 211 -2.57 -13.46 3.59
N LEU A 212 -1.44 -13.57 2.90
CA LEU A 212 -1.34 -13.42 1.46
C LEU A 212 -1.05 -14.77 0.80
N THR A 213 -1.85 -15.13 -0.18
CA THR A 213 -1.70 -16.35 -0.97
C THR A 213 -1.55 -15.98 -2.44
N LEU A 214 -0.37 -16.18 -3.00
CA LEU A 214 -0.07 -15.99 -4.41
C LEU A 214 -0.20 -17.32 -5.15
N THR A 215 -0.94 -17.34 -6.25
CA THR A 215 -1.04 -18.47 -7.18
C THR A 215 -0.65 -17.99 -8.58
N ALA A 216 0.09 -18.80 -9.32
CA ALA A 216 0.45 -18.53 -10.71
C ALA A 216 -0.15 -19.61 -11.62
N ASP A 217 -0.81 -19.18 -12.70
CA ASP A 217 -1.37 -20.06 -13.72
C ASP A 217 -0.87 -19.65 -15.10
N GLU A 218 0.09 -20.39 -15.63
CA GLU A 218 0.65 -20.15 -16.96
C GLU A 218 -0.34 -20.41 -18.09
N ALA A 219 -1.30 -21.31 -17.91
CA ALA A 219 -2.26 -21.66 -18.96
C ALA A 219 -3.22 -20.49 -19.25
N THR A 220 -3.58 -19.73 -18.21
CA THR A 220 -4.46 -18.55 -18.33
C THR A 220 -3.71 -17.22 -18.31
N GLY A 221 -2.41 -17.24 -18.01
CA GLY A 221 -1.60 -16.04 -17.83
C GLY A 221 -1.86 -15.30 -16.52
N GLU A 222 -2.54 -15.94 -15.55
CA GLU A 222 -3.02 -15.33 -14.31
C GLU A 222 -1.93 -15.30 -13.23
N VAL A 223 -1.79 -14.15 -12.59
CA VAL A 223 -1.22 -14.03 -11.25
C VAL A 223 -2.33 -13.61 -10.30
N ALA A 224 -2.64 -14.50 -9.35
CA ALA A 224 -3.72 -14.32 -8.38
C ALA A 224 -3.16 -14.14 -6.98
N LEU A 225 -3.50 -13.03 -6.33
CA LEU A 225 -3.14 -12.73 -4.95
C LEU A 225 -4.41 -12.64 -4.10
N GLU A 226 -4.66 -13.66 -3.28
CA GLU A 226 -5.68 -13.55 -2.23
C GLU A 226 -5.11 -12.79 -1.04
N TRP A 227 -5.83 -11.75 -0.61
CA TRP A 227 -5.55 -10.97 0.59
C TRP A 227 -6.63 -11.26 1.64
N ARG A 228 -6.22 -11.82 2.77
CA ARG A 228 -7.10 -12.07 3.92
C ARG A 228 -6.55 -11.34 5.14
N GLY A 229 -7.36 -10.48 5.75
CA GLY A 229 -7.08 -9.90 7.06
C GLY A 229 -8.05 -10.48 8.08
N GLU A 230 -7.54 -10.97 9.19
CA GLU A 230 -8.33 -11.40 10.35
C GLU A 230 -7.97 -10.54 11.54
N PHE A 231 -8.97 -9.88 12.11
CA PHE A 231 -8.77 -8.84 13.10
C PHE A 231 -9.43 -9.21 14.42
N GLU A 232 -8.78 -8.80 15.49
CA GLU A 232 -9.28 -8.85 16.86
C GLU A 232 -9.09 -7.46 17.48
N VAL A 233 -10.00 -7.05 18.36
CA VAL A 233 -9.78 -5.86 19.19
C VAL A 233 -8.59 -6.12 20.12
N GLY A 234 -7.57 -5.26 20.03
CA GLY A 234 -6.36 -5.38 20.83
C GLY A 234 -6.52 -4.86 22.25
N ALA A 235 -5.58 -5.20 23.13
CA ALA A 235 -5.64 -4.84 24.56
C ALA A 235 -5.53 -3.32 24.83
N GLY A 236 -5.10 -2.53 23.84
CA GLY A 236 -5.00 -1.07 23.93
C GLY A 236 -6.35 -0.35 23.95
N ALA A 237 -7.47 -1.04 23.70
CA ALA A 237 -8.80 -0.45 23.81
C ALA A 237 -9.88 -1.51 24.17
N PRO A 238 -10.90 -1.15 24.97
CA PRO A 238 -12.01 -2.05 25.28
C PRO A 238 -12.97 -2.27 24.09
N LYS A 239 -12.95 -1.35 23.13
CA LYS A 239 -13.68 -1.40 21.87
C LYS A 239 -12.94 -0.63 20.79
N VAL A 240 -13.24 -0.94 19.53
CA VAL A 240 -12.77 -0.21 18.36
C VAL A 240 -13.93 0.21 17.48
N THR A 241 -13.95 1.47 17.09
CA THR A 241 -14.82 2.00 16.03
C THR A 241 -13.98 2.21 14.77
N LEU A 242 -14.28 1.45 13.71
CA LEU A 242 -13.68 1.57 12.40
C LEU A 242 -14.39 2.67 11.60
N THR A 243 -13.59 3.59 11.06
CA THR A 243 -14.05 4.72 10.23
C THR A 243 -13.09 4.90 9.06
N GLY A 244 -13.41 5.82 8.16
CA GLY A 244 -12.52 6.20 7.08
C GLY A 244 -13.17 7.19 6.12
N SER A 245 -12.38 7.69 5.19
CA SER A 245 -12.85 8.31 3.96
C SER A 245 -13.30 7.23 2.97
N GLU A 246 -14.04 7.63 1.94
CA GLU A 246 -14.63 6.73 0.94
C GLU A 246 -13.62 5.94 0.10
N TYR A 247 -12.32 6.20 0.24
CA TYR A 247 -11.22 5.48 -0.43
C TYR A 247 -10.42 4.58 0.53
N ASN A 248 -10.66 4.64 1.84
CA ASN A 248 -9.97 3.80 2.82
C ASN A 248 -10.43 2.34 2.71
N GLY A 249 -9.49 1.40 2.78
CA GLY A 249 -9.70 -0.01 2.48
C GLY A 249 -8.45 -0.63 1.88
N LEU A 250 -8.61 -1.61 0.97
CA LEU A 250 -7.49 -2.17 0.22
C LEU A 250 -7.28 -1.34 -1.05
N GLY A 251 -6.32 -0.43 -0.98
CA GLY A 251 -5.99 0.51 -2.04
C GLY A 251 -4.77 0.08 -2.84
N LEU A 252 -4.81 0.33 -4.15
CA LEU A 252 -3.69 0.13 -5.07
C LEU A 252 -3.33 1.40 -5.81
N ARG A 253 -2.06 1.77 -5.69
CA ARG A 253 -1.43 2.84 -6.46
C ARG A 253 -0.89 2.26 -7.76
N LEU A 254 -1.45 2.72 -8.88
CA LEU A 254 -1.15 2.21 -10.22
C LEU A 254 0.09 2.87 -10.84
N PRO A 255 0.70 2.26 -11.88
CA PRO A 255 1.83 2.83 -12.59
C PRO A 255 1.49 4.19 -13.20
N GLU A 256 2.49 5.06 -13.35
CA GLU A 256 2.30 6.40 -13.92
C GLU A 256 1.63 6.39 -15.30
N ALA A 257 1.94 5.39 -16.12
CA ALA A 257 1.33 5.22 -17.44
C ALA A 257 -0.20 5.12 -17.40
N PHE A 258 -0.79 4.72 -16.26
CA PHE A 258 -2.24 4.59 -16.11
C PHE A 258 -2.91 5.94 -15.88
N ASN A 259 -2.18 6.95 -15.40
CA ASN A 259 -2.73 8.27 -15.11
C ASN A 259 -3.39 8.86 -16.37
N HIS A 260 -4.59 9.41 -16.22
CA HIS A 260 -5.35 10.05 -17.31
C HIS A 260 -5.79 9.15 -18.49
N ALA A 261 -5.30 7.91 -18.58
CA ALA A 261 -5.47 7.07 -19.76
C ALA A 261 -5.97 5.64 -19.50
N ALA A 262 -5.94 5.17 -18.25
CA ALA A 262 -6.47 3.88 -17.89
C ALA A 262 -7.98 3.76 -18.12
N LYS A 263 -8.41 2.54 -18.44
CA LYS A 263 -9.81 2.17 -18.63
C LYS A 263 -10.29 1.42 -17.41
N HIS A 264 -11.37 1.90 -16.80
CA HIS A 264 -12.00 1.24 -15.67
C HIS A 264 -13.21 0.41 -16.11
N GLN A 265 -13.42 -0.70 -15.43
CA GLN A 265 -14.59 -1.57 -15.57
C GLN A 265 -15.04 -2.10 -14.21
N ASN A 266 -16.31 -2.46 -14.09
CA ASN A 266 -16.90 -3.00 -12.86
C ASN A 266 -17.95 -4.07 -13.15
N SER A 267 -18.28 -4.87 -12.13
CA SER A 267 -19.23 -5.96 -12.24
C SER A 267 -20.63 -5.53 -12.66
N GLU A 268 -21.05 -4.31 -12.29
CA GLU A 268 -22.39 -3.81 -12.58
C GLU A 268 -22.51 -3.21 -13.99
N GLY A 269 -21.38 -2.99 -14.69
CA GLY A 269 -21.38 -2.22 -15.93
C GLY A 269 -21.80 -0.77 -15.72
N ALA A 270 -21.72 -0.26 -14.49
CA ALA A 270 -22.10 1.09 -14.15
C ALA A 270 -21.11 2.09 -14.77
N PRO A 271 -21.59 3.23 -15.30
CA PRO A 271 -20.72 4.25 -15.87
C PRO A 271 -19.90 4.97 -14.79
N TYR A 272 -18.73 5.47 -15.18
CA TYR A 272 -17.91 6.38 -14.38
C TYR A 272 -18.26 7.83 -14.72
N SER A 273 -18.03 8.75 -13.77
CA SER A 273 -18.21 10.19 -14.00
C SER A 273 -17.37 10.68 -15.18
N ALA A 274 -17.84 11.72 -15.89
CA ALA A 274 -17.09 12.30 -17.00
C ALA A 274 -15.70 12.82 -16.57
N THR A 275 -15.59 13.33 -15.34
CA THR A 275 -14.33 13.85 -14.78
C THR A 275 -13.38 12.75 -14.30
N GLN A 276 -13.90 11.60 -13.88
CA GLN A 276 -13.13 10.50 -13.28
C GLN A 276 -12.17 10.94 -12.15
N ASN A 277 -12.59 11.94 -11.37
CA ASN A 277 -11.81 12.44 -10.23
C ASN A 277 -12.10 11.66 -8.95
N ARG A 278 -13.31 11.09 -8.84
CA ARG A 278 -13.78 10.46 -7.60
C ARG A 278 -15.06 9.66 -7.82
N ASP A 279 -14.94 8.41 -8.24
CA ASP A 279 -16.08 7.54 -8.46
C ASP A 279 -16.14 6.45 -7.39
N VAL A 280 -17.30 6.30 -6.72
CA VAL A 280 -17.52 5.28 -5.67
C VAL A 280 -18.71 4.41 -6.05
N ILE A 281 -18.42 3.26 -6.65
CA ILE A 281 -19.41 2.37 -7.26
C ILE A 281 -19.63 1.15 -6.37
N ALA A 282 -20.88 0.83 -6.05
CA ALA A 282 -21.21 -0.46 -5.46
C ALA A 282 -21.07 -1.53 -6.53
N ALA A 283 -20.18 -2.51 -6.30
CA ALA A 283 -19.88 -3.57 -7.24
C ALA A 283 -19.28 -4.75 -6.47
N ARG A 284 -19.24 -5.92 -7.10
CA ARG A 284 -18.58 -7.14 -6.60
C ARG A 284 -17.08 -7.17 -6.95
N TRP A 285 -16.75 -6.55 -8.07
CA TRP A 285 -15.37 -6.38 -8.51
C TRP A 285 -15.22 -5.11 -9.35
N SER A 286 -14.00 -4.58 -9.39
CA SER A 286 -13.59 -3.55 -10.36
C SER A 286 -12.21 -3.88 -10.91
N ALA A 287 -11.96 -3.47 -12.15
CA ALA A 287 -10.68 -3.64 -12.79
C ALA A 287 -10.26 -2.38 -13.55
N VAL A 288 -8.96 -2.28 -13.77
CA VAL A 288 -8.31 -1.19 -14.46
C VAL A 288 -7.32 -1.76 -15.46
N SER A 289 -7.29 -1.22 -16.67
CA SER A 289 -6.39 -1.66 -17.73
C SER A 289 -5.74 -0.49 -18.45
N HIS A 290 -4.46 -0.65 -18.77
CA HIS A 290 -3.71 0.25 -19.63
C HIS A 290 -2.41 -0.42 -20.09
N ALA A 291 -1.74 0.18 -21.08
CA ALA A 291 -0.45 -0.29 -21.54
C ALA A 291 0.70 0.15 -20.61
N ILE A 292 1.64 -0.76 -20.33
CA ILE A 292 2.92 -0.49 -19.69
C ILE A 292 4.00 -0.71 -20.73
N GLY A 293 4.71 0.35 -21.13
CA GLY A 293 5.71 0.27 -22.20
C GLY A 293 5.12 -0.24 -23.52
N GLY A 294 3.91 0.20 -23.86
CA GLY A 294 3.20 -0.21 -25.09
C GLY A 294 2.56 -1.60 -25.06
N ARG A 295 2.58 -2.30 -23.91
CA ARG A 295 1.99 -3.64 -23.76
C ARG A 295 0.87 -3.61 -22.73
N GLU A 296 -0.31 -4.10 -23.09
CA GLU A 296 -1.48 -4.14 -22.22
C GLU A 296 -1.19 -4.87 -20.88
N ALA A 297 -1.83 -4.40 -19.82
CA ALA A 297 -1.90 -5.04 -18.52
C ALA A 297 -3.24 -4.74 -17.86
N VAL A 298 -3.75 -5.70 -17.09
CA VAL A 298 -5.00 -5.58 -16.34
C VAL A 298 -4.74 -5.90 -14.88
N VAL A 299 -5.32 -5.10 -13.99
CA VAL A 299 -5.47 -5.44 -12.56
C VAL A 299 -6.95 -5.45 -12.22
N ALA A 300 -7.44 -6.52 -11.61
CA ALA A 300 -8.78 -6.61 -11.08
C ALA A 300 -8.76 -6.87 -9.57
N VAL A 301 -9.68 -6.27 -8.84
CA VAL A 301 -9.88 -6.50 -7.40
C VAL A 301 -11.30 -7.01 -7.18
N PHE A 302 -11.40 -8.19 -6.59
CA PHE A 302 -12.64 -8.87 -6.27
C PHE A 302 -12.85 -8.83 -4.76
N ALA A 303 -14.08 -8.58 -4.33
CA ALA A 303 -14.43 -8.61 -2.92
C ALA A 303 -15.20 -9.88 -2.57
N ASN A 304 -14.90 -10.45 -1.41
CA ASN A 304 -15.69 -11.51 -0.82
C ASN A 304 -16.70 -10.91 0.16
N PRO A 305 -18.01 -10.86 -0.19
CA PRO A 305 -19.03 -10.31 0.70
C PRO A 305 -19.21 -11.14 1.98
N ASP A 306 -18.98 -12.45 1.95
CA ASP A 306 -19.17 -13.33 3.11
C ASP A 306 -18.10 -13.13 4.18
N ARG A 307 -16.97 -12.54 3.81
CA ARG A 307 -15.83 -12.29 4.70
C ARG A 307 -15.62 -10.84 5.06
N THR A 308 -16.29 -9.91 4.37
CA THR A 308 -16.05 -8.48 4.50
C THR A 308 -17.32 -7.82 5.01
N ALA A 309 -17.30 -7.36 6.26
CA ALA A 309 -18.44 -6.66 6.84
C ALA A 309 -18.66 -5.31 6.13
N GLY A 310 -19.94 -4.97 5.92
CA GLY A 310 -20.38 -3.72 5.28
C GLY A 310 -20.59 -3.82 3.76
N PRO A 311 -21.16 -2.77 3.14
CA PRO A 311 -21.34 -2.74 1.70
C PRO A 311 -19.98 -2.62 1.01
N THR A 312 -19.63 -3.59 0.18
CA THR A 312 -18.45 -3.49 -0.69
C THR A 312 -18.69 -2.41 -1.74
N ARG A 313 -17.78 -1.43 -1.80
CA ARG A 313 -17.75 -0.41 -2.84
C ARG A 313 -16.34 -0.29 -3.41
N PHE A 314 -16.24 0.23 -4.62
CA PHE A 314 -14.98 0.48 -5.29
C PHE A 314 -14.83 1.97 -5.53
N PHE A 315 -13.85 2.56 -4.83
CA PHE A 315 -13.35 3.88 -5.13
C PHE A 315 -12.42 3.80 -6.33
N SER A 316 -12.58 4.71 -7.28
CA SER A 316 -11.70 4.82 -8.44
C SER A 316 -11.47 6.27 -8.80
N MET A 317 -10.29 6.51 -9.35
CA MET A 317 -9.85 7.80 -9.82
C MET A 317 -8.93 7.58 -11.02
N LEU A 318 -9.08 8.41 -12.03
CA LEU A 318 -8.17 8.51 -13.17
C LEU A 318 -7.39 9.84 -13.12
N ASN A 319 -7.99 10.86 -12.51
CA ASN A 319 -7.53 12.24 -12.45
C ASN A 319 -7.47 12.75 -11.00
N PRO A 320 -6.37 13.35 -10.53
CA PRO A 320 -5.14 13.64 -11.27
C PRO A 320 -4.25 12.41 -11.53
N PHE A 321 -4.63 11.24 -11.04
CA PHE A 321 -3.87 10.02 -11.25
C PHE A 321 -4.73 8.76 -11.12
N ALA A 322 -4.21 7.64 -11.58
CA ALA A 322 -4.90 6.36 -11.50
C ALA A 322 -4.83 5.76 -10.08
N TYR A 323 -5.98 5.43 -9.52
CA TYR A 323 -6.13 4.80 -8.22
C TYR A 323 -7.37 3.91 -8.19
N LEU A 324 -7.28 2.79 -7.47
CA LEU A 324 -8.41 1.91 -7.22
C LEU A 324 -8.34 1.45 -5.75
N SER A 325 -9.48 1.42 -5.07
CA SER A 325 -9.57 0.86 -3.72
C SER A 325 -10.90 0.15 -3.54
N VAL A 326 -10.86 -1.00 -2.89
CA VAL A 326 -12.07 -1.67 -2.39
C VAL A 326 -12.28 -1.26 -0.93
N THR A 327 -13.50 -0.83 -0.63
CA THR A 327 -13.84 -0.12 0.60
C THR A 327 -15.09 -0.73 1.22
N GLN A 328 -15.21 -0.59 2.54
CA GLN A 328 -16.35 -1.08 3.32
C GLN A 328 -17.41 0.01 3.55
N GLY A 329 -17.27 1.18 2.91
CA GLY A 329 -18.16 2.33 3.09
C GLY A 329 -18.12 2.91 4.51
N LEU A 330 -16.96 2.89 5.17
CA LEU A 330 -16.79 3.34 6.56
C LEU A 330 -17.02 4.86 6.75
N ASP A 331 -17.04 5.63 5.66
CA ASP A 331 -17.43 7.05 5.65
C ASP A 331 -18.96 7.22 5.81
N LYS A 332 -19.73 6.17 5.51
CA LYS A 332 -21.20 6.15 5.62
C LYS A 332 -21.68 5.38 6.84
N ALA A 333 -21.07 4.24 7.12
CA ALA A 333 -21.47 3.34 8.19
C ALA A 333 -20.22 2.85 8.95
N PRO A 334 -19.88 3.50 10.08
CA PRO A 334 -18.85 3.01 10.98
C PRO A 334 -19.18 1.60 11.50
N LEU A 335 -18.15 0.78 11.70
CA LEU A 335 -18.29 -0.55 12.31
C LEU A 335 -17.71 -0.52 13.71
N GLU A 336 -18.40 -1.11 14.68
CA GLU A 336 -17.91 -1.21 16.06
C GLU A 336 -17.67 -2.66 16.45
N TYR A 337 -16.56 -2.89 17.15
CA TYR A 337 -16.19 -4.18 17.70
C TYR A 337 -15.74 -4.03 19.16
N LYS A 338 -16.13 -4.97 20.02
CA LYS A 338 -15.74 -5.03 21.44
C LYS A 338 -14.58 -6.00 21.65
N ALA A 339 -13.91 -5.89 22.79
CA ALA A 339 -12.92 -6.88 23.21
C ALA A 339 -13.48 -8.31 23.11
N GLY A 340 -12.69 -9.22 22.51
CA GLY A 340 -13.08 -10.61 22.24
C GLY A 340 -13.83 -10.84 20.92
N GLU A 341 -14.34 -9.78 20.27
CA GLU A 341 -14.94 -9.90 18.95
C GLU A 341 -13.87 -9.97 17.85
N ARG A 342 -14.22 -10.67 16.77
CA ARG A 342 -13.38 -10.87 15.60
C ARG A 342 -14.10 -10.42 14.34
N PHE A 343 -13.35 -9.91 13.37
CA PHE A 343 -13.86 -9.64 12.04
C PHE A 343 -12.82 -9.95 10.97
N GLY A 344 -13.26 -10.01 9.72
CA GLY A 344 -12.40 -10.31 8.59
C GLY A 344 -12.58 -9.34 7.44
N ILE A 345 -11.62 -9.41 6.52
CA ILE A 345 -11.71 -8.93 5.15
C ILE A 345 -11.16 -10.01 4.21
N GLY A 346 -11.69 -10.08 3.00
CA GLY A 346 -11.23 -11.03 1.99
C GLY A 346 -11.33 -10.47 0.60
N TYR A 347 -10.18 -10.36 -0.08
CA TYR A 347 -10.08 -9.84 -1.44
C TYR A 347 -9.25 -10.76 -2.32
N LEU A 348 -9.51 -10.74 -3.62
CA LEU A 348 -8.66 -11.38 -4.62
C LEU A 348 -8.21 -10.32 -5.63
N VAL A 349 -6.91 -10.16 -5.77
CA VAL A 349 -6.28 -9.29 -6.77
C VAL A 349 -5.77 -10.17 -7.91
N LEU A 350 -6.23 -9.89 -9.13
CA LEU A 350 -5.84 -10.62 -10.34
C LEU A 350 -5.02 -9.70 -11.24
N VAL A 351 -3.95 -10.25 -11.81
CA VAL A 351 -3.06 -9.53 -12.72
C VAL A 351 -2.84 -10.34 -13.99
N TYR A 352 -3.04 -9.69 -15.14
CA TYR A 352 -2.88 -10.28 -16.48
C TYR A 352 -2.01 -9.39 -17.37
N ALA A 353 -1.34 -10.02 -18.33
CA ALA A 353 -0.46 -9.37 -19.32
C ALA A 353 -1.21 -8.97 -20.61
N ASP A 354 -2.53 -9.14 -20.63
CA ASP A 354 -3.41 -8.92 -21.76
C ASP A 354 -4.77 -8.39 -21.28
N PHE A 355 -5.50 -7.73 -22.17
CA PHE A 355 -6.83 -7.21 -21.86
C PHE A 355 -7.79 -8.36 -21.54
N LYS A 356 -8.57 -8.20 -20.46
CA LYS A 356 -9.64 -9.11 -20.07
C LYS A 356 -10.99 -8.39 -20.13
N PRO A 357 -11.93 -8.85 -20.97
CA PRO A 357 -13.26 -8.25 -21.04
C PRO A 357 -14.05 -8.52 -19.76
N ARG A 358 -15.11 -7.73 -19.54
CA ARG A 358 -15.96 -7.81 -18.35
C ARG A 358 -16.54 -9.21 -18.13
N GLU A 359 -16.95 -9.88 -19.20
CA GLU A 359 -17.55 -11.22 -19.16
C GLU A 359 -16.57 -12.25 -18.61
N PHE A 360 -15.30 -12.16 -19.01
CA PHE A 360 -14.23 -13.01 -18.50
C PHE A 360 -14.04 -12.81 -16.99
N LEU A 361 -13.93 -11.54 -16.55
CA LEU A 361 -13.76 -11.24 -15.12
C LEU A 361 -14.98 -11.64 -14.30
N GLN A 362 -16.19 -11.49 -14.85
CA GLN A 362 -17.42 -11.92 -14.21
C GLN A 362 -17.46 -13.44 -14.01
N GLN A 363 -17.06 -14.22 -15.01
CA GLN A 363 -16.96 -15.67 -14.91
C GLN A 363 -15.89 -16.09 -13.88
N ARG A 364 -14.72 -15.44 -13.91
CA ARG A 364 -13.63 -15.69 -12.97
C ARG A 364 -14.02 -15.37 -11.52
N TYR A 365 -14.82 -14.32 -11.31
CA TYR A 365 -15.40 -13.98 -10.01
C TYR A 365 -16.35 -15.07 -9.52
N GLN A 366 -17.26 -15.55 -10.38
CA GLN A 366 -18.19 -16.63 -10.04
C GLN A 366 -17.46 -17.92 -9.65
N GLN A 367 -16.40 -18.28 -10.37
CA GLN A 367 -15.55 -19.43 -10.03
C GLN A 367 -14.87 -19.26 -8.67
N TRP A 368 -14.38 -18.04 -8.36
CA TRP A 368 -13.73 -17.78 -7.08
C TRP A 368 -14.68 -17.92 -5.90
N VAL A 369 -15.90 -17.37 -6.00
CA VAL A 369 -16.88 -17.47 -4.90
C VAL A 369 -17.48 -18.89 -4.82
N GLY A 370 -17.80 -19.52 -5.95
CA GLY A 370 -18.39 -20.86 -5.99
C GLY A 370 -17.42 -21.99 -5.59
N GLY A 371 -16.12 -21.84 -5.88
CA GLY A 371 -15.10 -22.79 -5.42
C GLY A 371 -14.91 -22.81 -3.90
N ARG A 372 -15.41 -21.80 -3.18
CA ARG A 372 -15.33 -21.75 -1.70
C ARG A 372 -16.46 -22.48 -1.01
N GLU A 373 -17.66 -22.55 -1.60
CA GLU A 373 -18.77 -23.35 -1.06
C GLU A 373 -18.40 -24.85 -0.99
N ALA A 374 -17.66 -25.33 -1.99
CA ALA A 374 -17.14 -26.70 -2.02
C ALA A 374 -16.02 -26.97 -1.00
N SER A 375 -15.24 -25.94 -0.61
CA SER A 375 -14.18 -26.07 0.40
C SER A 375 -14.66 -25.88 1.83
N ALA A 376 -15.79 -25.18 2.05
CA ALA A 376 -16.36 -24.95 3.37
C ALA A 376 -17.15 -26.16 3.92
N THR A 377 -17.46 -27.13 3.06
CA THR A 377 -18.15 -28.39 3.41
C THR A 377 -17.20 -29.55 3.72
N ALA A 378 -15.89 -29.37 3.55
CA ALA A 378 -14.90 -30.35 3.98
C ALA A 378 -14.66 -30.22 5.51
N PRO A 379 -14.90 -31.26 6.32
CA PRO A 379 -14.66 -31.19 7.76
C PRO A 379 -13.18 -30.91 8.02
N ALA A 380 -12.93 -30.00 8.97
CA ALA A 380 -11.59 -29.69 9.45
C ALA A 380 -10.94 -30.97 9.98
N ALA A 381 -10.04 -31.56 9.19
CA ALA A 381 -9.23 -32.66 9.64
C ALA A 381 -8.26 -32.12 10.69
N ASN A 382 -8.47 -32.51 11.95
CA ASN A 382 -7.50 -32.33 13.03
C ASN A 382 -6.13 -32.85 12.56
N ARG A 383 -5.14 -31.95 12.53
CA ARG A 383 -3.72 -32.28 12.61
C ARG A 383 -3.06 -31.37 13.63
#